data_AF-A0A522DZU4-F1
#
_entry.id   AF-A0A522DZU4-F1
#
_cell.length_a   1.000
_cell.length_b   1.000
_cell.length_c   1.000
_cell.angle_alpha   90.00
_cell.angle_beta   90.00
_cell.angle_gamma   90.00
#
_symmetry.space_group_name_H-M   'P 1'
#
loop_
_entity.id
_entity.type
_entity.pdbx_description
1 polymer ?
#
loop_
_entity_poly.entity_id
_entity_poly.type
_entity_poly.pdbx_seq_one_letter_code
_entity_poly.pdbx_strand_id
1 'polypeptide(L)'
;PLGQAYGGPLFFEHYSFLGINPNGLNDAYANYQVQTLHHTKINNEYCKANPKGFYGYSDSCWGLTASDIPNGYTASSPTNDVSVIAPTAAVSSLPYTPTESMKAIKFFYYVLGDKIWGQYGFKDAFSLHNPWFADSYLAIDQGPVIVMIENYRSGLLWNLFTSCPEVKAGMLSLGFSAPYL
;
A
#
# COMPACT_ATOMS: atom_id res chain seq x y z
N PRO A 1 -6.96 10.78 -8.42
CA PRO A 1 -5.56 10.72 -7.97
C PRO A 1 -4.67 11.17 -9.12
N LEU A 2 -3.50 11.76 -8.84
CA LEU A 2 -2.43 11.90 -9.82
C LEU A 2 -2.11 10.54 -10.45
N GLY A 3 -1.67 10.57 -11.70
CA GLY A 3 -1.25 9.39 -12.44
C GLY A 3 -2.38 8.76 -13.27
N GLN A 4 -2.30 7.45 -13.43
CA GLN A 4 -3.15 6.67 -14.34
C GLN A 4 -4.60 6.60 -13.84
N ALA A 5 -5.51 6.11 -14.69
CA ALA A 5 -6.88 5.82 -14.29
C ALA A 5 -6.90 4.91 -13.04
N TYR A 6 -7.71 5.27 -12.04
CA TYR A 6 -7.77 4.62 -10.73
C TYR A 6 -6.45 4.62 -9.91
N GLY A 7 -5.43 5.38 -10.31
CA GLY A 7 -4.17 5.60 -9.58
C GLY A 7 -3.04 4.61 -9.90
N GLY A 8 -3.35 3.40 -10.37
CA GLY A 8 -2.36 2.37 -10.68
C GLY A 8 -2.14 1.37 -9.53
N PRO A 9 -1.00 0.67 -9.50
CA PRO A 9 -0.62 -0.21 -8.39
C PRO A 9 -0.41 0.57 -7.09
N LEU A 10 -0.86 0.03 -5.96
CA LEU A 10 -0.92 0.80 -4.73
C LEU A 10 0.45 1.12 -4.10
N PHE A 11 1.51 0.39 -4.45
CA PHE A 11 2.88 0.70 -3.99
C PHE A 11 3.37 2.11 -4.35
N PHE A 12 2.74 2.77 -5.33
CA PHE A 12 2.99 4.17 -5.65
C PHE A 12 2.78 5.09 -4.45
N GLU A 13 1.87 4.74 -3.54
CA GLU A 13 1.63 5.48 -2.30
C GLU A 13 2.51 4.98 -1.15
N HIS A 14 3.45 4.07 -1.37
CA HIS A 14 4.29 3.51 -0.31
C HIS A 14 5.75 3.91 -0.45
N TYR A 15 6.39 3.63 -1.58
CA TYR A 15 7.86 3.61 -1.64
C TYR A 15 8.50 4.99 -1.39
N SER A 16 8.03 6.03 -2.08
CA SER A 16 8.50 7.40 -1.84
C SER A 16 8.11 7.90 -0.45
N PHE A 17 6.99 7.41 0.08
CA PHE A 17 6.41 7.85 1.34
C PHE A 17 6.85 7.01 2.56
N LEU A 18 7.86 6.14 2.41
CA LEU A 18 8.49 5.49 3.55
C LEU A 18 9.22 6.52 4.42
N GLY A 19 9.89 7.49 3.78
CA GLY A 19 10.59 8.60 4.43
C GLY A 19 9.89 9.95 4.25
N ILE A 20 9.38 10.26 3.06
CA ILE A 20 8.65 11.52 2.84
C ILE A 20 7.29 11.43 3.51
N ASN A 21 6.99 12.34 4.43
CA ASN A 21 5.73 12.35 5.15
C ASN A 21 4.61 13.00 4.30
N PRO A 22 3.59 12.28 3.80
CA PRO A 22 2.58 12.91 2.95
C PRO A 22 1.64 13.86 3.73
N ASN A 23 1.63 13.82 5.06
CA ASN A 23 0.67 14.57 5.88
C ASN A 23 0.90 16.08 5.81
N GLY A 24 -0.06 16.83 5.28
CA GLY A 24 0.06 18.27 5.05
C GLY A 24 1.06 18.66 3.96
N LEU A 25 1.62 17.71 3.20
CA LEU A 25 2.57 17.97 2.13
C LEU A 25 1.84 18.42 0.87
N ASN A 26 2.28 19.54 0.31
CA ASN A 26 1.74 20.12 -0.92
C ASN A 26 2.87 20.62 -1.81
N ASP A 27 2.65 20.62 -3.12
CA ASP A 27 3.41 21.41 -4.09
C ASP A 27 2.45 22.14 -5.05
N ALA A 28 2.96 22.65 -6.17
CA ALA A 28 2.15 23.33 -7.18
C ALA A 28 1.13 22.42 -7.88
N TYR A 29 1.25 21.10 -7.76
CA TYR A 29 0.47 20.12 -8.51
C TYR A 29 -0.55 19.39 -7.65
N ALA A 30 -0.21 19.07 -6.39
CA ALA A 30 -1.06 18.25 -5.55
C ALA A 30 -0.90 18.47 -4.05
N ASN A 31 -1.95 18.06 -3.34
CA ASN A 31 -1.91 17.74 -1.92
C ASN A 31 -1.66 16.23 -1.78
N TYR A 32 -0.50 15.86 -1.23
CA TYR A 32 -0.06 14.47 -1.17
C TYR A 32 -0.79 13.66 -0.09
N GLN A 33 -1.28 14.29 0.98
CA GLN A 33 -2.15 13.63 1.95
C GLN A 33 -3.48 13.20 1.32
N VAL A 34 -4.06 14.07 0.50
CA VAL A 34 -5.28 13.77 -0.26
C VAL A 34 -5.01 12.70 -1.30
N GLN A 35 -3.85 12.75 -1.97
CA GLN A 35 -3.46 11.78 -2.97
C GLN A 35 -3.37 10.36 -2.39
N THR A 36 -2.56 10.16 -1.34
CA THR A 36 -2.33 8.83 -0.74
C THR A 36 -3.64 8.25 -0.18
N LEU A 37 -4.46 9.08 0.47
CA LEU A 37 -5.78 8.70 0.96
C LEU A 37 -6.72 8.26 -0.17
N HIS A 38 -6.87 9.07 -1.21
CA HIS A 38 -7.83 8.79 -2.27
C HIS A 38 -7.41 7.62 -3.15
N HIS A 39 -6.13 7.49 -3.50
CA HIS A 39 -5.67 6.33 -4.26
C HIS A 39 -5.89 5.04 -3.45
N THR A 40 -5.55 5.03 -2.16
CA THR A 40 -5.82 3.90 -1.27
C THR A 40 -7.31 3.55 -1.21
N LYS A 41 -8.19 4.55 -1.02
CA LYS A 41 -9.65 4.32 -0.98
C LYS A 41 -10.20 3.80 -2.31
N ILE A 42 -9.71 4.30 -3.43
CA ILE A 42 -10.11 3.79 -4.76
C ILE A 42 -9.74 2.31 -4.91
N ASN A 43 -8.55 1.91 -4.48
CA ASN A 43 -8.12 0.52 -4.53
C ASN A 43 -8.98 -0.39 -3.63
N ASN A 44 -9.25 0.05 -2.39
CA ASN A 44 -10.14 -0.67 -1.47
C ASN A 44 -11.58 -0.78 -2.01
N GLU A 45 -12.19 0.32 -2.46
CA GLU A 45 -13.56 0.32 -2.97
C GLU A 45 -13.70 -0.47 -4.27
N TYR A 46 -12.67 -0.48 -5.14
CA TYR A 46 -12.65 -1.37 -6.30
C TYR A 46 -12.73 -2.84 -5.89
N CYS A 47 -11.87 -3.27 -4.95
CA CYS A 47 -11.86 -4.65 -4.47
C CYS A 47 -13.19 -5.02 -3.80
N LYS A 48 -13.74 -4.11 -2.99
CA LYS A 48 -15.01 -4.30 -2.30
C LYS A 48 -16.20 -4.37 -3.27
N ALA A 49 -16.22 -3.54 -4.31
CA ALA A 49 -17.24 -3.58 -5.35
C ALA A 49 -17.11 -4.83 -6.23
N ASN A 50 -15.88 -5.34 -6.38
CA ASN A 50 -15.54 -6.57 -7.10
C ASN A 50 -16.24 -6.68 -8.48
N PRO A 51 -16.01 -5.73 -9.40
CA PRO A 51 -16.73 -5.69 -10.68
C PRO A 51 -16.48 -6.91 -11.57
N LYS A 52 -15.41 -7.67 -11.32
CA LYS A 52 -15.05 -8.89 -12.04
C LYS A 52 -15.58 -10.17 -11.37
N GLY A 53 -16.18 -10.08 -10.19
CA GLY A 53 -16.74 -11.23 -9.47
C GLY A 53 -15.69 -12.23 -8.98
N PHE A 54 -14.46 -11.81 -8.72
CA PHE A 54 -13.41 -12.70 -8.21
C PHE A 54 -13.70 -13.15 -6.78
N TYR A 55 -13.62 -14.45 -6.54
CA TYR A 55 -13.90 -15.01 -5.23
C TYR A 55 -12.90 -14.49 -4.18
N GLY A 56 -13.42 -14.16 -2.99
CA GLY A 56 -12.64 -13.69 -1.84
C GLY A 56 -12.56 -12.17 -1.69
N TYR A 57 -12.64 -11.41 -2.78
CA TYR A 57 -12.56 -9.94 -2.74
C TYR A 57 -13.70 -9.36 -1.88
N SER A 58 -13.37 -8.45 -0.96
CA SER A 58 -14.34 -7.87 -0.01
C SER A 58 -13.77 -6.62 0.67
N ASP A 59 -14.54 -6.03 1.60
CA ASP A 59 -14.04 -4.94 2.46
C ASP A 59 -12.90 -5.37 3.42
N SER A 60 -12.68 -6.68 3.55
CA SER A 60 -11.68 -7.30 4.42
C SER A 60 -10.61 -8.07 3.65
N CYS A 61 -10.73 -8.18 2.32
CA CYS A 61 -9.74 -8.82 1.44
C CYS A 61 -9.58 -7.96 0.19
N TRP A 62 -8.64 -7.03 0.25
CA TRP A 62 -8.38 -6.03 -0.76
C TRP A 62 -6.89 -5.72 -0.83
N GLY A 63 -6.47 -5.06 -1.90
CA GLY A 63 -5.10 -4.62 -2.08
C GLY A 63 -4.50 -5.11 -3.38
N LEU A 64 -4.65 -4.30 -4.44
CA LEU A 64 -4.04 -4.55 -5.74
C LEU A 64 -2.75 -3.74 -5.86
N THR A 65 -1.63 -4.43 -5.98
CA THR A 65 -0.31 -3.83 -6.23
C THR A 65 0.57 -4.83 -6.98
N ALA A 66 1.75 -4.39 -7.42
CA ALA A 66 2.70 -5.26 -8.08
C ALA A 66 3.19 -6.36 -7.12
N SER A 67 3.23 -7.61 -7.59
CA SER A 67 3.61 -8.79 -6.80
C SER A 67 3.80 -10.01 -7.71
N ASP A 68 4.24 -11.13 -7.12
CA ASP A 68 4.24 -12.43 -7.75
C ASP A 68 2.81 -12.91 -8.08
N ILE A 69 2.70 -13.64 -9.17
CA ILE A 69 1.50 -14.38 -9.61
C ILE A 69 1.89 -15.83 -9.94
N PRO A 70 0.94 -16.78 -10.12
CA PRO A 70 1.28 -18.20 -10.27
C PRO A 70 2.38 -18.54 -11.28
N ASN A 71 2.53 -17.74 -12.35
CA ASN A 71 3.49 -17.98 -13.42
C ASN A 71 4.31 -16.72 -13.79
N GLY A 72 4.59 -15.85 -12.83
CA GLY A 72 5.44 -14.68 -13.08
C GLY A 72 5.17 -13.53 -12.13
N TYR A 73 5.20 -12.32 -12.66
CA TYR A 73 5.05 -11.08 -11.92
C TYR A 73 4.18 -10.11 -12.73
N THR A 74 3.32 -9.34 -12.07
CA THR A 74 2.54 -8.30 -12.74
C THR A 74 2.30 -7.12 -11.84
N ALA A 75 2.10 -5.95 -12.45
CA ALA A 75 1.73 -4.73 -11.75
C ALA A 75 0.21 -4.66 -11.58
N SER A 76 -0.35 -5.39 -10.61
CA SER A 76 -1.80 -5.38 -10.39
C SER A 76 -2.30 -4.02 -9.92
N SER A 77 -3.47 -3.65 -10.43
CA SER A 77 -4.17 -2.40 -10.15
C SER A 77 -5.66 -2.58 -10.46
N PRO A 78 -6.53 -1.61 -10.13
CA PRO A 78 -7.93 -1.66 -10.56
C PRO A 78 -8.13 -1.79 -12.09
N THR A 79 -7.14 -1.36 -12.89
CA THR A 79 -7.16 -1.47 -14.36
C THR A 79 -6.44 -2.72 -14.89
N ASN A 80 -5.71 -3.43 -14.03
CA ASN A 80 -4.98 -4.66 -14.33
C ASN A 80 -5.21 -5.70 -13.21
N ASP A 81 -6.46 -6.03 -12.94
CA ASP A 81 -6.83 -6.98 -11.90
C ASP A 81 -6.81 -8.42 -12.44
N VAL A 82 -5.87 -9.23 -11.93
CA VAL A 82 -5.68 -10.64 -12.30
C VAL A 82 -6.15 -11.61 -11.22
N SER A 83 -7.04 -11.18 -10.31
CA SER A 83 -7.55 -11.96 -9.17
C SER A 83 -6.54 -12.27 -8.06
N VAL A 84 -5.42 -11.54 -8.04
CA VAL A 84 -4.33 -11.72 -7.07
C VAL A 84 -4.31 -10.51 -6.11
N ILE A 85 -4.39 -10.80 -4.81
CA ILE A 85 -4.25 -9.83 -3.73
C ILE A 85 -2.84 -9.95 -3.16
N ALA A 86 -2.17 -8.82 -2.99
CA ALA A 86 -0.88 -8.73 -2.33
C ALA A 86 -1.03 -8.03 -0.98
N PRO A 87 -0.78 -8.70 0.16
CA PRO A 87 -0.99 -8.13 1.49
C PRO A 87 -0.32 -6.77 1.70
N THR A 88 0.86 -6.54 1.12
CA THR A 88 1.58 -5.26 1.24
C THR A 88 0.72 -4.05 0.83
N ALA A 89 -0.16 -4.20 -0.18
CA ALA A 89 -1.03 -3.13 -0.63
C ALA A 89 -1.89 -2.55 0.51
N ALA A 90 -2.63 -3.43 1.20
CA ALA A 90 -3.49 -3.00 2.30
C ALA A 90 -2.69 -2.69 3.57
N VAL A 91 -1.70 -3.52 3.90
CA VAL A 91 -0.97 -3.39 5.17
C VAL A 91 -0.10 -2.12 5.19
N SER A 92 0.59 -1.80 4.10
CA SER A 92 1.42 -0.59 4.00
C SER A 92 0.60 0.69 3.82
N SER A 93 -0.69 0.57 3.52
CA SER A 93 -1.62 1.69 3.50
C SER A 93 -2.25 2.02 4.87
N LEU A 94 -1.81 1.35 5.95
CA LEU A 94 -2.30 1.59 7.31
C LEU A 94 -2.28 3.07 7.75
N PRO A 95 -1.25 3.90 7.43
CA PRO A 95 -1.30 5.31 7.79
C PRO A 95 -2.37 6.13 7.05
N TYR A 96 -2.89 5.63 5.93
CA TYR A 96 -3.84 6.36 5.08
C TYR A 96 -5.28 5.92 5.33
N THR A 97 -5.51 4.61 5.48
CA THR A 97 -6.82 4.01 5.71
C THR A 97 -6.76 3.03 6.87
N PRO A 98 -6.56 3.50 8.12
CA PRO A 98 -6.29 2.61 9.25
C PRO A 98 -7.42 1.62 9.52
N THR A 99 -8.67 2.03 9.32
CA THR A 99 -9.85 1.17 9.52
C THR A 99 -9.89 0.03 8.50
N GLU A 100 -9.77 0.35 7.21
CA GLU A 100 -9.84 -0.58 6.09
C GLU A 100 -8.63 -1.52 6.06
N SER A 101 -7.44 -0.96 6.34
CA SER A 101 -6.19 -1.72 6.41
C SER A 101 -6.18 -2.67 7.61
N MET A 102 -6.68 -2.25 8.77
CA MET A 102 -6.78 -3.11 9.94
C MET A 102 -7.80 -4.25 9.74
N LYS A 103 -8.90 -4.03 9.00
CA LYS A 103 -9.81 -5.11 8.59
C LYS A 103 -9.07 -6.16 7.75
N ALA A 104 -8.30 -5.73 6.76
CA ALA A 104 -7.49 -6.62 5.93
C ALA A 104 -6.43 -7.37 6.73
N ILE A 105 -5.66 -6.70 7.58
CA ILE A 105 -4.67 -7.32 8.47
C ILE A 105 -5.30 -8.44 9.30
N LYS A 106 -6.46 -8.17 9.92
CA LYS A 106 -7.17 -9.17 10.74
C LYS A 106 -7.64 -10.35 9.91
N PHE A 107 -8.17 -10.12 8.71
CA PHE A 107 -8.58 -11.21 7.82
C PHE A 107 -7.38 -12.05 7.36
N PHE A 108 -6.31 -11.41 6.90
CA PHE A 108 -5.09 -12.07 6.46
C PHE A 108 -4.48 -12.94 7.56
N TYR A 109 -4.46 -12.44 8.81
CA TYR A 109 -3.86 -13.15 9.92
C TYR A 109 -4.79 -14.20 10.54
N TYR A 110 -6.03 -13.82 10.90
CA TYR A 110 -6.92 -14.71 11.66
C TYR A 110 -7.74 -15.66 10.79
N VAL A 111 -7.92 -15.37 9.49
CA VAL A 111 -8.72 -16.21 8.58
C VAL A 111 -7.84 -16.96 7.58
N LEU A 112 -6.84 -16.29 6.98
CA LEU A 112 -5.95 -16.91 5.98
C LEU A 112 -4.56 -17.30 6.54
N GLY A 113 -4.32 -17.08 7.83
CA GLY A 113 -2.97 -17.18 8.41
C GLY A 113 -2.30 -18.54 8.23
N ASP A 114 -3.07 -19.64 8.22
CA ASP A 114 -2.55 -20.98 7.97
C ASP A 114 -1.98 -21.17 6.54
N LYS A 115 -2.35 -20.28 5.61
CA LYS A 115 -1.87 -20.29 4.21
C LYS A 115 -0.84 -19.22 3.91
N ILE A 116 -1.06 -18.01 4.43
CA ILE A 116 -0.29 -16.82 4.01
C ILE A 116 0.60 -16.24 5.09
N TRP A 117 0.55 -16.72 6.34
CA TRP A 117 1.49 -16.29 7.38
C TRP A 117 2.63 -17.29 7.53
N GLY A 118 3.88 -16.82 7.52
CA GLY A 118 5.06 -17.66 7.72
C GLY A 118 6.21 -16.92 8.40
N GLN A 119 7.43 -17.43 8.22
CA GLN A 119 8.61 -17.00 8.97
C GLN A 119 8.87 -15.49 8.89
N TYR A 120 8.59 -14.87 7.74
CA TYR A 120 8.87 -13.46 7.48
C TYR A 120 7.61 -12.59 7.40
N GLY A 121 6.51 -13.04 8.00
CA GLY A 121 5.21 -12.36 7.98
C GLY A 121 4.29 -12.89 6.88
N PHE A 122 3.48 -12.02 6.29
CA PHE A 122 2.64 -12.38 5.15
C PHE A 122 3.48 -12.75 3.94
N LYS A 123 3.13 -13.83 3.24
CA LYS A 123 3.64 -14.20 1.92
C LYS A 123 3.25 -13.13 0.89
N ASP A 124 3.99 -13.10 -0.21
CA ASP A 124 3.95 -12.00 -1.19
C ASP A 124 2.55 -11.69 -1.73
N ALA A 125 1.83 -12.74 -2.15
CA ALA A 125 0.50 -12.60 -2.74
C ALA A 125 -0.29 -13.91 -2.67
N PHE A 126 -1.59 -13.82 -2.97
CA PHE A 126 -2.48 -14.97 -3.09
C PHE A 126 -3.66 -14.69 -4.01
N SER A 127 -4.28 -15.74 -4.53
CA SER A 127 -5.59 -15.71 -5.18
C SER A 127 -6.50 -16.75 -4.53
N LEU A 128 -7.70 -16.32 -4.13
CA LEU A 128 -8.76 -17.25 -3.69
C LEU A 128 -9.63 -17.70 -4.85
N HIS A 129 -9.69 -16.93 -5.94
CA HIS A 129 -10.46 -17.27 -7.14
C HIS A 129 -9.85 -18.43 -7.92
N ASN A 130 -8.53 -18.37 -8.14
CA ASN A 130 -7.73 -19.49 -8.64
C ASN A 130 -6.79 -19.88 -7.50
N PRO A 131 -7.19 -20.82 -6.60
CA PRO A 131 -6.49 -21.06 -5.35
C PRO A 131 -4.97 -21.21 -5.52
N TRP A 132 -4.27 -20.17 -5.10
CA TRP A 132 -2.82 -20.07 -5.19
C TRP A 132 -2.33 -19.14 -4.08
N PHE A 133 -1.21 -19.51 -3.48
CA PHE A 133 -0.58 -18.75 -2.41
C PHE A 133 0.90 -18.72 -2.73
N ALA A 134 1.50 -17.54 -2.76
CA ALA A 134 2.94 -17.41 -2.99
C ALA A 134 3.72 -18.20 -1.94
N ASP A 135 4.85 -18.78 -2.33
CA ASP A 135 5.86 -19.31 -1.39
C ASP A 135 7.00 -18.31 -1.14
N SER A 136 6.94 -17.16 -1.81
CA SER A 136 7.94 -16.10 -1.80
C SER A 136 7.63 -14.99 -0.79
N TYR A 137 8.68 -14.21 -0.54
CA TYR A 137 8.66 -12.94 0.17
C TYR A 137 9.55 -11.97 -0.62
N LEU A 138 9.00 -10.88 -1.14
CA LEU A 138 9.81 -9.86 -1.82
C LEU A 138 10.21 -8.75 -0.86
N ALA A 139 11.47 -8.35 -0.90
CA ALA A 139 11.99 -7.30 -0.02
C ALA A 139 11.25 -5.96 -0.21
N ILE A 140 10.87 -5.65 -1.45
CA ILE A 140 10.13 -4.46 -1.83
C ILE A 140 8.68 -4.45 -1.31
N ASP A 141 8.16 -5.61 -0.91
CA ASP A 141 6.80 -5.76 -0.39
C ASP A 141 6.79 -5.94 1.14
N GLN A 142 7.76 -6.67 1.70
CA GLN A 142 7.92 -6.80 3.15
C GLN A 142 8.45 -5.53 3.83
N GLY A 143 9.37 -4.80 3.19
CA GLY A 143 9.98 -3.60 3.74
C GLY A 143 8.95 -2.51 4.08
N PRO A 144 8.09 -2.11 3.11
CA PRO A 144 7.03 -1.15 3.36
C PRO A 144 6.05 -1.55 4.45
N VAL A 145 5.76 -2.85 4.61
CA VAL A 145 4.84 -3.31 5.67
C VAL A 145 5.35 -2.86 7.04
N ILE A 146 6.63 -3.12 7.33
CA ILE A 146 7.24 -2.77 8.62
C ILE A 146 7.29 -1.26 8.79
N VAL A 147 7.82 -0.56 7.79
CA VAL A 147 8.04 0.89 7.86
C VAL A 147 6.73 1.67 7.98
N MET A 148 5.71 1.30 7.21
CA MET A 148 4.43 2.02 7.22
C MET A 148 3.61 1.70 8.46
N ILE A 149 3.70 0.50 9.02
CA ILE A 149 3.15 0.23 10.36
C ILE A 149 3.80 1.14 11.39
N GLU A 150 5.13 1.30 11.37
CA GLU A 150 5.81 2.16 12.35
C GLU A 150 5.54 3.64 12.13
N ASN A 151 5.45 4.10 10.87
CA ASN A 151 5.02 5.47 10.56
C ASN A 151 3.59 5.75 11.04
N TYR A 152 2.67 4.78 10.92
CA TYR A 152 1.33 4.90 11.52
C TYR A 152 1.38 5.01 13.05
N ARG A 153 2.23 4.21 13.70
CA ARG A 153 2.29 4.13 15.17
C ARG A 153 2.94 5.35 15.82
N SER A 154 4.03 5.85 15.24
CA SER A 154 4.89 6.86 15.87
C SER A 154 5.43 7.93 14.91
N GLY A 155 5.28 7.72 13.60
CA GLY A 155 5.89 8.58 12.58
C GLY A 155 7.42 8.48 12.55
N LEU A 156 8.03 7.41 13.09
CA LEU A 156 9.48 7.33 13.29
C LEU A 156 10.30 7.62 12.03
N LEU A 157 10.03 6.94 10.92
CA LEU A 157 10.86 7.06 9.71
C LEU A 157 10.59 8.40 9.00
N TRP A 158 9.35 8.88 9.03
CA TRP A 158 8.99 10.22 8.60
C TRP A 158 9.75 11.31 9.36
N ASN A 159 9.81 11.20 10.69
CA ASN A 159 10.51 12.15 11.55
C ASN A 159 12.02 12.11 11.30
N LEU A 160 12.61 10.91 11.20
CA LEU A 160 14.04 10.75 10.91
C LEU A 160 14.40 11.33 9.55
N PHE A 161 13.68 10.98 8.49
CA PHE A 161 13.98 11.44 7.13
C PHE A 161 13.84 12.96 7.00
N THR A 162 12.78 13.53 7.57
CA THR A 162 12.52 14.97 7.55
C THR A 162 13.52 15.76 8.42
N SER A 163 14.17 15.12 9.40
CA SER A 163 15.17 15.78 10.24
C SER A 163 16.46 16.13 9.51
N CYS A 164 16.73 15.52 8.34
CA CYS A 164 17.90 15.79 7.52
C CYS A 164 17.82 17.20 6.89
N PRO A 165 18.76 18.12 7.17
CA PRO A 165 18.75 19.47 6.61
C PRO A 165 18.73 19.50 5.08
N GLU A 166 19.38 18.53 4.44
CA GLU A 166 19.48 18.39 2.98
C GLU A 166 18.11 18.06 2.36
N VAL A 167 17.32 17.22 3.04
CA VAL A 167 15.96 16.86 2.63
C VAL A 167 15.07 18.10 2.68
N LYS A 168 15.10 18.83 3.81
CA LYS A 168 14.31 20.05 3.95
C LYS A 168 14.66 21.10 2.90
N ALA A 169 15.96 21.37 2.73
CA ALA A 169 16.44 22.34 1.75
C ALA A 169 16.02 21.93 0.32
N GLY A 170 16.18 20.65 -0.03
CA GLY A 170 15.77 20.10 -1.32
C GLY A 170 14.27 20.26 -1.56
N MET A 171 13.44 19.83 -0.61
CA MET A 171 11.97 19.92 -0.73
C MET A 171 11.50 21.38 -0.84
N LEU A 172 12.02 22.30 -0.01
CA LEU A 172 11.70 23.73 -0.11
C LEU A 172 12.12 24.32 -1.47
N SER A 173 13.29 23.94 -2.00
CA SER A 173 13.76 24.44 -3.30
C SER A 173 12.90 23.99 -4.48
N LEU A 174 12.24 22.84 -4.35
CA LEU A 174 11.31 22.29 -5.33
C LEU A 174 9.88 22.87 -5.18
N GLY A 175 9.65 23.75 -4.20
CA GLY A 175 8.37 24.39 -3.96
C GLY A 175 7.39 23.57 -3.10
N PHE A 176 7.87 22.54 -2.39
CA PHE A 176 7.04 21.83 -1.43
C PHE A 176 6.79 22.68 -0.18
N SER A 177 5.61 22.50 0.42
CA SER A 177 5.24 23.06 1.72
C SER A 177 4.55 22.02 2.59
N ALA A 178 4.88 22.01 3.88
CA ALA A 178 4.24 21.22 4.92
C ALA A 178 4.54 21.82 6.30
N PRO A 179 3.76 21.51 7.36
CA PRO A 179 4.01 22.04 8.71
C PRO A 179 5.38 21.68 9.32
N TYR A 180 6.03 20.64 8.80
CA TYR A 180 7.28 20.10 9.32
C TYR A 180 8.53 20.50 8.50
N LEU A 181 8.34 21.12 7.33
CA LEU A 181 9.43 21.54 6.44
C LEU A 181 10.07 22.82 6.98
#